data_AF-A0A3B0PLZ1-F1
#
_entry.id   AF-A0A3B0PLZ1-F1
#
_cell.length_a   1.000
_cell.length_b   1.000
_cell.length_c   1.000
_cell.angle_alpha   90.00
_cell.angle_beta   90.00
_cell.angle_gamma   90.00
#
_symmetry.space_group_name_H-M   'P 1'
#
loop_
_entity.id
_entity.type
_entity.pdbx_description
1 polymer ?
#
loop_
_entity_poly.entity_id
_entity_poly.type
_entity_poly.pdbx_seq_one_letter_code
_entity_poly.pdbx_strand_id
1 'polypeptide(L)'
;MTKKVIEISQSEYVSYFLNSLIVKTESQRVIIPISQIDTVLITNPRCTISVPLINELVNQNVNIIMCDSKFKPTVQISPINGYYSNKNFLSQIKW
;
A
#
# COMPACT_ATOMS: atom_id res chain seq x y z
N MET A 1 18.05 2.38 5.65
CA MET A 1 17.82 2.16 4.21
C MET A 1 16.62 3.00 3.81
N THR A 2 16.72 3.83 2.77
CA THR A 2 15.64 4.75 2.38
C THR A 2 14.51 3.97 1.71
N LYS A 3 13.31 4.00 2.30
CA LYS A 3 12.11 3.42 1.69
C LYS A 3 11.65 4.28 0.51
N LYS A 4 10.96 3.66 -0.46
CA LYS A 4 10.57 4.28 -1.73
C LYS A 4 9.06 4.43 -1.85
N VAL A 5 8.63 5.48 -2.55
CA VAL A 5 7.26 5.59 -3.06
C VAL A 5 7.18 4.83 -4.38
N ILE A 6 6.22 3.92 -4.49
CA ILE A 6 6.00 3.09 -5.68
C ILE A 6 4.66 3.50 -6.31
N GLU A 7 4.70 4.01 -7.53
CA GLU A 7 3.51 4.27 -8.33
C GLU A 7 3.18 3.05 -9.21
N ILE A 8 1.91 2.65 -9.23
CA ILE A 8 1.37 1.63 -10.12
C ILE A 8 0.39 2.30 -11.08
N SER A 9 0.93 2.75 -12.21
CA SER A 9 0.21 3.44 -13.28
C SER A 9 -0.27 2.51 -14.40
N GLN A 10 0.32 1.32 -14.52
CA GLN A 10 -0.06 0.34 -15.53
C GLN A 10 0.09 -1.08 -14.98
N SER A 11 -1.03 -1.72 -14.66
CA SER A 11 -1.11 -3.12 -14.23
C SER A 11 -2.57 -3.56 -14.16
N GLU A 12 -2.87 -4.78 -14.63
CA GLU A 12 -4.20 -5.37 -14.46
C GLU A 12 -4.38 -5.97 -13.05
N TYR A 13 -3.32 -6.55 -12.50
CA TYR A 13 -3.37 -7.27 -11.23
C TYR A 13 -2.08 -7.13 -10.43
N VAL A 14 -2.24 -6.69 -9.18
CA VAL A 14 -1.15 -6.55 -8.20
C VAL A 14 -1.42 -7.48 -7.02
N SER A 15 -0.43 -8.28 -6.66
CA SER A 15 -0.59 -9.34 -5.68
C SER A 15 0.59 -9.47 -4.74
N TYR A 16 0.40 -10.26 -3.69
CA TYR A 16 1.41 -10.59 -2.72
C TYR A 16 2.09 -11.93 -3.03
N PHE A 17 3.41 -12.01 -2.89
CA PHE A 17 4.16 -13.27 -2.88
C PHE A 17 5.49 -13.09 -2.15
N LEU A 18 5.79 -13.95 -1.16
CA LEU A 18 7.07 -13.99 -0.41
C LEU A 18 7.57 -12.60 0.03
N ASN A 19 6.81 -11.93 0.91
CA ASN A 19 7.13 -10.59 1.43
C ASN A 19 7.32 -9.51 0.35
N SER A 20 6.80 -9.75 -0.86
CA SER A 20 6.99 -8.88 -2.01
C SER A 20 5.65 -8.53 -2.67
N LEU A 21 5.58 -7.29 -3.12
CA LEU A 21 4.56 -6.80 -4.03
C LEU A 21 4.92 -7.27 -5.45
N ILE A 22 3.97 -7.94 -6.11
CA ILE A 22 4.08 -8.43 -7.48
C ILE A 22 3.20 -7.55 -8.37
N VAL A 23 3.80 -6.85 -9.31
CA VAL A 23 3.08 -6.12 -10.37
C VAL A 23 3.13 -6.96 -11.64
N LYS A 24 1.96 -7.37 -12.14
CA LYS A 24 1.86 -8.03 -13.44
C LYS A 24 1.38 -7.03 -14.49
N THR A 25 2.13 -6.95 -15.57
CA THR A 25 1.76 -6.24 -16.80
C THR A 25 1.79 -7.24 -17.95
N GLU A 26 1.28 -6.85 -19.12
CA GLU A 26 1.31 -7.72 -20.30
C GLU A 26 2.73 -8.15 -20.69
N SER A 27 3.72 -7.27 -20.51
CA SER A 27 5.09 -7.49 -20.95
C SER A 27 6.03 -8.01 -19.86
N GLN A 28 5.74 -7.71 -18.59
CA GLN A 28 6.67 -7.99 -17.49
C GLN A 28 6.01 -8.27 -16.14
N ARG A 29 6.75 -9.00 -15.31
CA ARG A 29 6.46 -9.24 -13.89
C ARG A 29 7.52 -8.54 -13.03
N VAL A 30 7.11 -7.52 -12.28
CA VAL A 30 7.98 -6.78 -11.36
C VAL A 30 7.77 -7.30 -9.94
N ILE A 31 8.87 -7.48 -9.20
CA ILE A 31 8.87 -7.99 -7.82
C ILE A 31 9.57 -6.96 -6.94
N ILE A 32 8.86 -6.43 -5.94
CA ILE A 32 9.36 -5.38 -5.05
C ILE A 32 9.22 -5.86 -3.60
N PRO A 33 10.32 -6.04 -2.86
CA PRO A 33 10.26 -6.37 -1.44
C PRO A 33 9.50 -5.29 -0.66
N ILE A 34 8.50 -5.66 0.13
CA ILE A 34 7.65 -4.72 0.88
C ILE A 34 8.48 -3.89 1.88
N SER A 35 9.55 -4.46 2.42
CA SER A 35 10.47 -3.77 3.33
C SER A 35 11.12 -2.51 2.74
N GLN A 36 11.17 -2.39 1.41
CA GLN A 36 11.72 -1.24 0.69
C GLN A 36 10.66 -0.19 0.33
N ILE A 37 9.39 -0.44 0.64
CA ILE A 37 8.26 0.40 0.24
C ILE A 37 7.83 1.26 1.44
N ASP A 38 7.68 2.55 1.18
CA ASP A 38 7.09 3.53 2.09
C ASP A 38 5.60 3.71 1.78
N THR A 39 5.31 3.98 0.52
CA THR A 39 3.98 4.28 0.01
C THR A 39 3.74 3.55 -1.30
N VAL A 40 2.57 2.95 -1.46
CA VAL A 40 2.05 2.45 -2.74
C VAL A 40 0.95 3.40 -3.23
N LEU A 41 1.16 3.97 -4.41
CA LEU A 41 0.20 4.84 -5.08
C LEU A 41 -0.40 4.10 -6.28
N ILE A 42 -1.69 3.74 -6.21
CA ILE A 42 -2.42 3.12 -7.30
C ILE A 42 -3.07 4.22 -8.14
N THR A 43 -2.44 4.58 -9.26
CA THR A 43 -2.97 5.59 -10.19
C THR A 43 -3.76 4.99 -11.35
N ASN A 44 -3.64 3.68 -11.59
CA ASN A 44 -4.47 2.97 -12.56
C ASN A 44 -5.83 2.58 -11.97
N PRO A 45 -6.95 3.21 -12.36
CA PRO A 45 -8.29 2.86 -11.85
C PRO A 45 -8.77 1.48 -12.33
N ARG A 46 -8.10 0.86 -13.32
CA ARG A 46 -8.43 -0.50 -13.81
C ARG A 46 -7.65 -1.60 -13.09
N CYS A 47 -6.78 -1.24 -12.15
CA CYS A 47 -5.95 -2.18 -11.42
C CYS A 47 -6.77 -2.96 -10.39
N THR A 48 -6.62 -4.28 -10.38
CA THR A 48 -7.12 -5.13 -9.30
C THR A 48 -6.02 -5.38 -8.26
N ILE A 49 -6.33 -5.22 -6.99
CA ILE A 49 -5.41 -5.48 -5.87
C ILE A 49 -5.91 -6.65 -5.03
N SER A 50 -5.02 -7.55 -4.64
CA SER A 50 -5.39 -8.70 -3.81
C SER A 50 -5.50 -8.35 -2.32
N VAL A 51 -6.49 -8.92 -1.63
CA VAL A 51 -6.65 -8.75 -0.17
C VAL A 51 -5.39 -9.16 0.62
N PRO A 52 -4.68 -10.27 0.30
CA PRO A 52 -3.42 -10.60 0.96
C PRO A 52 -2.36 -9.51 0.85
N LEU A 53 -2.29 -8.81 -0.29
CA LEU A 53 -1.35 -7.71 -0.45
C LEU A 53 -1.73 -6.51 0.42
N ILE A 54 -3.01 -6.13 0.46
CA ILE A 54 -3.47 -5.04 1.33
C ILE A 54 -3.11 -5.33 2.79
N ASN A 55 -3.42 -6.54 3.27
CA ASN A 55 -3.13 -6.92 4.65
C ASN A 55 -1.63 -6.85 4.96
N GLU A 56 -0.77 -7.35 4.07
CA GLU A 56 0.68 -7.31 4.33
C GLU A 56 1.26 -5.90 4.25
N LEU A 57 0.81 -5.07 3.31
CA LEU A 57 1.21 -3.67 3.22
C LEU A 57 0.85 -2.93 4.52
N VAL A 58 -0.37 -3.13 5.03
CA VAL A 58 -0.82 -2.54 6.30
C VAL A 58 0.00 -3.05 7.48
N ASN A 59 0.28 -4.36 7.56
CA ASN A 59 1.11 -4.95 8.62
C ASN A 59 2.53 -4.38 8.65
N GLN A 60 3.09 -4.04 7.48
CA GLN A 60 4.42 -3.44 7.34
C GLN A 60 4.42 -1.92 7.45
N ASN A 61 3.29 -1.31 7.84
CA ASN A 61 3.08 0.14 7.93
C ASN A 61 3.39 0.86 6.60
N VAL A 62 3.03 0.25 5.47
CA VAL A 62 3.10 0.88 4.14
C VAL A 62 1.82 1.68 3.92
N ASN A 63 1.99 2.95 3.55
CA ASN A 63 0.87 3.81 3.20
C ASN A 63 0.30 3.39 1.83
N ILE A 64 -1.02 3.35 1.69
CA ILE A 64 -1.69 2.94 0.46
C ILE A 64 -2.66 4.04 0.05
N ILE A 65 -2.46 4.58 -1.15
CA ILE A 65 -3.31 5.62 -1.74
C ILE A 65 -3.81 5.12 -3.10
N MET A 66 -5.10 5.30 -3.38
CA MET A 66 -5.70 5.01 -4.68
C MET A 66 -6.32 6.29 -5.27
N CYS A 67 -6.14 6.46 -6.58
CA CYS A 67 -6.66 7.62 -7.30
C CYS A 67 -7.85 7.25 -8.20
N ASP A 68 -8.70 8.24 -8.48
CA ASP A 68 -9.71 8.16 -9.53
C ASP A 68 -9.11 8.29 -10.94
N SER A 69 -9.97 8.26 -11.97
CA SER A 69 -9.59 8.44 -13.38
C SER A 69 -9.04 9.83 -13.72
N LYS A 70 -9.09 10.79 -12.80
CA LYS A 70 -8.52 12.13 -12.93
C LYS A 70 -7.23 12.30 -12.12
N PHE A 71 -6.61 11.19 -11.71
CA PHE A 71 -5.41 11.16 -10.86
C PHE A 71 -5.59 11.84 -9.49
N LYS A 72 -6.83 11.97 -9.01
CA LYS A 72 -7.10 12.54 -7.68
C LYS A 72 -7.13 11.43 -6.63
N PRO A 73 -6.40 11.54 -5.51
CA PRO A 73 -6.53 10.61 -4.40
C PRO A 73 -7.97 10.57 -3.89
N THR A 74 -8.57 9.38 -3.87
CA THR A 74 -9.94 9.17 -3.40
C THR A 74 -10.03 8.18 -2.24
N VAL A 75 -9.03 7.31 -2.11
CA VAL A 75 -8.99 6.30 -1.05
C VAL A 75 -7.61 6.31 -0.40
N GLN A 76 -7.62 6.26 0.93
CA GLN A 76 -6.47 5.91 1.76
C GLN A 76 -6.86 4.77 2.69
N ILE A 77 -6.02 3.75 2.81
CA ILE A 77 -6.26 2.63 3.72
C ILE A 77 -5.55 2.90 5.04
N SER A 78 -6.30 2.90 6.14
CA SER A 78 -5.76 3.01 7.50
C SER A 78 -5.89 1.67 8.23
N PRO A 79 -4.83 1.20 8.93
CA PRO A 79 -4.98 0.08 9.86
C PRO A 79 -6.00 0.40 10.94
N ILE A 80 -6.80 -0.60 11.32
CA ILE A 80 -7.67 -0.51 12.51
C ILE A 80 -6.83 -0.68 13.79
N ASN A 81 -5.86 -1.62 13.78
CA ASN A 81 -5.04 -1.98 14.94
C ASN A 81 -3.54 -1.71 14.72
N GLY A 82 -3.16 -0.50 14.31
CA GLY A 82 -1.78 -0.16 13.95
C GLY A 82 -0.86 0.22 15.12
N TYR A 83 -1.41 0.48 16.31
CA TYR A 83 -0.64 0.93 17.47
C TYR A 83 -0.66 -0.11 18.58
N TYR A 84 0.52 -0.64 18.91
CA TYR A 84 0.69 -1.61 20.00
C TYR A 84 0.43 -0.99 21.39
N SER A 85 0.59 0.33 21.55
CA SER A 85 0.43 1.00 22.85
C SER A 85 -0.62 2.10 22.81
N ASN A 86 -1.72 1.89 23.53
CA ASN A 86 -2.76 2.89 23.74
C ASN A 86 -2.33 4.06 24.64
N LYS A 87 -1.12 4.05 25.22
CA LYS A 87 -0.66 5.10 26.14
C LYS A 87 -0.62 6.48 25.48
N ASN A 88 -0.10 6.55 24.26
CA ASN A 88 -0.04 7.79 23.50
C ASN A 88 -1.44 8.26 23.10
N PHE A 89 -2.29 7.33 22.64
CA PHE A 89 -3.69 7.63 22.30
C PHE A 89 -4.48 8.17 23.50
N LEU A 90 -4.36 7.54 24.67
CA LEU A 90 -5.00 8.01 25.91
C LEU A 90 -4.49 9.38 26.37
N SER A 91 -3.22 9.69 26.09
CA SER A 91 -2.65 11.02 26.37
C SER A 91 -3.20 12.07 25.40
N GLN A 92 -3.36 11.72 24.12
CA GLN A 92 -3.96 12.58 23.09
C GLN A 92 -5.41 12.93 23.35
N ILE A 93 -6.20 12.02 23.93
CA ILE A 93 -7.60 12.29 24.31
C ILE A 93 -7.70 13.41 25.36
N LYS A 94 -6.63 13.65 26.13
CA LYS A 94 -6.59 14.66 27.20
C LYS A 94 -5.96 15.99 26.77
N TRP A 95 -5.61 16.15 25.50
CA TRP A 95 -5.14 17.42 24.94
C TRP A 95 -6.26 18.47 24.96
#